data_AF-A0A2K2VLG0-F1
#
_entry.id   AF-A0A2K2VLG0-F1
#
_cell.length_a   1.000
_cell.length_b   1.000
_cell.length_c   1.000
_cell.angle_alpha   90.00
_cell.angle_beta   90.00
_cell.angle_gamma   90.00
#
_symmetry.space_group_name_H-M   'P 1'
#
loop_
_entity.id
_entity.type
_entity.pdbx_description
1 polymer ?
#
loop_
_entity_poly.entity_id
_entity_poly.type
_entity_poly.pdbx_seq_one_letter_code
_entity_poly.pdbx_strand_id
1 'polypeptide(L)'
;MIDTTIKYLGYFTAFVVALLVLLVVYDATARYLFSTGSVALQELEWHLFDVVILFGIAYTLREGAHVRVDIFYASFSQKTKALINIIASLFFVLPFSFLIIYIGIDFVTMSYLQNEASSNPGGLEYRFLVKALMPLSFVFLSLQAIKDAKANFDMWRSL
;
A
#
# COMPACT_ATOMS: atom_id res chain seq x y z
N MET A 1 9.54 -12.69 -12.15
CA MET A 1 9.83 -12.73 -10.70
C MET A 1 9.06 -11.63 -9.96
N ILE A 2 9.30 -10.34 -10.23
CA ILE A 2 8.61 -9.21 -9.56
C ILE A 2 7.07 -9.34 -9.65
N ASP A 3 6.54 -9.65 -10.84
CA ASP A 3 5.09 -9.85 -11.03
C ASP A 3 4.52 -10.95 -10.16
N THR A 4 5.25 -12.05 -10.05
CA THR A 4 4.87 -13.20 -9.25
C THR A 4 4.80 -12.81 -7.77
N THR A 5 5.81 -12.09 -7.28
CA THR A 5 5.83 -11.57 -5.90
C THR A 5 4.64 -10.64 -5.65
N ILE A 6 4.38 -9.68 -6.53
CA ILE A 6 3.25 -8.75 -6.38
C ILE A 6 1.90 -9.48 -6.51
N LYS A 7 1.83 -10.54 -7.32
CA LYS A 7 0.63 -11.39 -7.41
C LYS A 7 0.30 -12.03 -6.06
N TYR A 8 1.29 -12.66 -5.44
CA TYR A 8 1.12 -13.29 -4.14
C TYR A 8 0.84 -12.26 -3.05
N LEU A 9 1.44 -11.07 -3.15
CA LEU A 9 1.11 -9.95 -2.29
C LEU A 9 -0.37 -9.55 -2.42
N GLY A 10 -0.93 -9.55 -3.63
CA GLY A 10 -2.35 -9.33 -3.87
C GLY A 10 -3.26 -10.42 -3.29
N TYR A 11 -2.86 -11.69 -3.35
CA TYR A 11 -3.60 -12.76 -2.67
C TYR A 11 -3.52 -12.66 -1.15
N PHE A 12 -2.36 -12.26 -0.62
CA PHE A 12 -2.18 -11.98 0.80
C PHE A 12 -3.09 -10.83 1.26
N THR A 13 -3.13 -9.71 0.54
CA THR A 13 -4.03 -8.60 0.89
C THR A 13 -5.50 -9.01 0.78
N ALA A 14 -5.89 -9.79 -0.22
CA ALA A 14 -7.25 -10.32 -0.33
C ALA A 14 -7.64 -11.19 0.87
N PHE A 15 -6.73 -12.04 1.35
CA PHE A 15 -6.93 -12.81 2.57
C PHE A 15 -7.06 -11.91 3.81
N VAL A 16 -6.19 -10.90 3.94
CA VAL A 16 -6.24 -9.93 5.04
C VAL A 16 -7.54 -9.12 5.04
N VAL A 17 -8.07 -8.74 3.87
CA VAL A 17 -9.38 -8.08 3.74
C VAL A 17 -10.48 -8.98 4.30
N ALA A 18 -10.49 -10.27 3.97
CA ALA A 18 -11.49 -11.19 4.50
C ALA A 18 -11.41 -11.28 6.03
N LEU A 19 -10.19 -11.34 6.59
CA LEU A 19 -9.96 -11.32 8.02
C LEU A 19 -10.43 -10.00 8.67
N LEU A 20 -10.14 -8.86 8.04
CA LEU A 20 -10.60 -7.54 8.48
C LEU A 20 -12.12 -7.47 8.53
N VAL A 21 -12.82 -7.95 7.49
CA VAL A 21 -14.29 -7.98 7.48
C VAL A 21 -14.84 -8.82 8.62
N LEU A 22 -14.27 -10.00 8.87
CA LEU A 22 -14.70 -10.85 10.00
C LEU A 22 -14.47 -10.15 11.35
N LEU A 23 -13.34 -9.48 11.51
CA LEU A 23 -13.01 -8.72 12.72
C LEU A 23 -14.00 -7.57 12.94
N VAL A 24 -14.27 -6.77 11.91
CA VAL A 24 -15.23 -5.64 11.96
C VAL A 24 -16.64 -6.14 12.29
N VAL A 25 -17.09 -7.23 11.67
CA VAL A 25 -18.40 -7.83 11.96
C VAL A 25 -18.46 -8.31 13.40
N TYR A 26 -17.41 -8.97 13.88
CA TYR A 26 -17.33 -9.43 15.26
C TYR A 26 -17.36 -8.26 16.26
N ASP A 27 -16.52 -7.25 16.08
CA ASP A 27 -16.43 -6.10 16.99
C ASP A 27 -17.73 -5.26 16.97
N ALA A 28 -18.34 -5.07 15.81
CA ALA A 28 -19.65 -4.42 15.71
C ALA A 28 -20.73 -5.23 16.44
N THR A 29 -20.75 -6.55 16.27
CA THR A 29 -21.73 -7.42 16.95
C THR A 29 -21.55 -7.38 18.47
N ALA A 30 -20.31 -7.47 18.95
CA ALA A 30 -19.97 -7.35 20.38
C ALA A 30 -20.49 -6.03 20.97
N ARG A 31 -20.24 -4.92 20.28
CA ARG A 31 -20.64 -3.58 20.74
C ARG A 31 -22.15 -3.39 20.74
N TYR A 32 -22.82 -3.73 19.65
CA TYR A 32 -24.24 -3.40 19.49
C TYR A 32 -25.18 -4.41 20.13
N LEU A 33 -24.83 -5.70 20.18
CA LEU A 33 -25.70 -6.72 20.77
C LEU A 33 -25.34 -7.03 22.22
N PHE A 34 -24.07 -6.95 22.59
CA PHE A 34 -23.59 -7.36 23.91
C PHE A 34 -23.09 -6.18 24.76
N SER A 35 -23.07 -4.95 24.22
CA SER A 35 -22.55 -3.75 24.91
C SER A 35 -21.11 -3.93 25.41
N THR A 36 -20.31 -4.77 24.74
CA THR A 36 -18.89 -4.98 25.02
C THR A 36 -18.05 -4.47 23.87
N GLY A 37 -16.95 -3.75 24.16
CA GLY A 37 -16.06 -3.21 23.15
C GLY A 37 -14.61 -3.34 23.58
N SER A 38 -13.70 -3.47 22.61
CA SER A 38 -12.27 -3.55 22.86
C SER A 38 -11.53 -2.54 21.99
N VAL A 39 -10.77 -1.65 22.64
CA VAL A 39 -9.91 -0.68 21.97
C VAL A 39 -8.86 -1.41 21.12
N ALA A 40 -8.26 -2.49 21.65
CA ALA A 40 -7.32 -3.30 20.90
C ALA A 40 -7.92 -3.90 19.60
N LEU A 41 -9.19 -4.32 19.62
CA LEU A 41 -9.84 -4.86 18.41
C LEU A 41 -10.05 -3.76 17.37
N GLN A 42 -10.53 -2.59 17.78
CA GLN A 42 -10.72 -1.44 16.88
C GLN A 42 -9.39 -0.95 16.30
N GLU A 43 -8.32 -0.94 17.09
CA GLU A 43 -7.00 -0.60 16.58
C GLU A 43 -6.49 -1.66 15.61
N LEU A 44 -6.71 -2.95 15.90
CA LEU A 44 -6.36 -4.04 15.00
C LEU A 44 -7.07 -3.91 13.65
N GLU A 45 -8.33 -3.46 13.62
CA GLU A 45 -9.03 -3.16 12.35
C GLU A 45 -8.27 -2.14 11.51
N TRP A 46 -7.81 -1.04 12.12
CA TRP A 46 -7.02 -0.03 11.41
C TRP A 46 -5.66 -0.58 10.96
N HIS A 47 -5.04 -1.44 11.77
CA HIS A 47 -3.76 -2.08 11.43
C HIS A 47 -3.91 -3.02 10.23
N LEU A 48 -4.97 -3.83 10.20
CA LEU A 48 -5.27 -4.69 9.05
C LEU A 48 -5.67 -3.87 7.82
N PHE A 49 -6.39 -2.76 8.01
CA PHE A 49 -6.70 -1.84 6.91
C PHE A 49 -5.44 -1.24 6.30
N ASP A 50 -4.47 -0.83 7.12
CA ASP A 50 -3.18 -0.32 6.64
C ASP A 50 -2.43 -1.38 5.81
N VAL A 51 -2.41 -2.64 6.24
CA VAL A 51 -1.84 -3.76 5.46
C VAL A 51 -2.51 -3.83 4.08
N VAL A 52 -3.83 -3.78 4.02
CA VAL A 52 -4.60 -3.89 2.77
C VAL A 52 -4.25 -2.75 1.82
N ILE A 53 -4.29 -1.51 2.31
CA ILE A 53 -4.06 -0.33 1.47
C ILE A 53 -2.60 -0.28 1.03
N LEU A 54 -1.65 -0.35 1.96
CA LEU A 54 -0.23 -0.17 1.67
C LEU A 54 0.27 -1.20 0.65
N PHE A 55 -0.01 -2.47 0.86
CA PHE A 55 0.41 -3.51 -0.09
C PHE A 55 -0.47 -3.55 -1.35
N GLY A 56 -1.72 -3.07 -1.27
CA GLY A 56 -2.61 -2.92 -2.41
C GLY A 56 -2.11 -1.92 -3.45
N ILE A 57 -1.37 -0.88 -3.05
CA ILE A 57 -0.89 0.17 -3.99
C ILE A 57 -0.01 -0.43 -5.09
N ALA A 58 0.98 -1.27 -4.74
CA ALA A 58 1.87 -1.91 -5.71
C ALA A 58 1.11 -2.87 -6.64
N TYR A 59 0.15 -3.63 -6.11
CA TYR A 59 -0.70 -4.51 -6.92
C TYR A 59 -1.58 -3.71 -7.90
N THR A 60 -2.18 -2.62 -7.43
CA THR A 60 -3.04 -1.75 -8.22
C THR A 60 -2.25 -1.08 -9.35
N LEU A 61 -1.00 -0.68 -9.11
CA LEU A 61 -0.12 -0.17 -10.16
C LEU A 61 0.14 -1.23 -11.24
N ARG A 62 0.42 -2.47 -10.85
CA ARG A 62 0.64 -3.60 -11.78
C ARG A 62 -0.56 -3.86 -12.68
N GLU A 63 -1.77 -3.81 -12.14
CA GLU A 63 -3.00 -4.01 -12.90
C GLU A 63 -3.40 -2.75 -13.69
N GLY A 64 -2.65 -1.65 -13.60
CA GLY A 64 -2.97 -0.39 -14.25
C GLY A 64 -4.23 0.30 -13.68
N ALA A 65 -4.72 -0.16 -12.53
CA ALA A 65 -5.99 0.26 -11.93
C ALA A 65 -5.87 1.48 -11.01
N HIS A 66 -4.72 2.16 -10.99
CA HIS A 66 -4.60 3.45 -10.31
C HIS A 66 -5.54 4.46 -10.96
N VAL A 67 -6.24 5.24 -10.13
CA VAL A 67 -7.13 6.30 -10.60
C VAL A 67 -6.31 7.30 -11.41
N ARG A 68 -6.67 7.44 -12.69
CA ARG A 68 -6.08 8.38 -13.64
C ARG A 68 -7.15 9.34 -14.11
N VAL A 69 -6.73 10.55 -14.47
CA VAL A 69 -7.63 11.52 -15.10
C VAL A 69 -7.65 11.21 -16.60
N ASP A 70 -8.64 10.42 -17.02
CA ASP A 70 -8.65 9.81 -18.37
C ASP A 70 -9.15 10.72 -19.50
N ILE A 71 -9.61 11.94 -19.21
CA ILE A 71 -10.24 12.85 -20.18
C ILE A 71 -9.31 13.13 -21.39
N PHE A 72 -8.03 13.38 -21.12
CA PHE A 72 -7.04 13.62 -22.18
C PHE A 72 -6.23 12.37 -22.52
N TYR A 73 -6.04 11.46 -21.55
CA TYR A 73 -5.23 10.27 -21.74
C TYR A 73 -5.85 9.31 -22.77
N ALA A 74 -7.18 9.17 -22.80
CA ALA A 74 -7.86 8.23 -23.67
C ALA A 74 -7.57 8.48 -25.17
N SER A 75 -7.50 9.76 -25.59
CA SER A 75 -7.32 10.18 -26.98
C SER A 75 -5.86 10.19 -27.45
N PHE A 76 -4.90 9.98 -26.55
CA PHE A 76 -3.47 9.99 -26.90
C PHE A 76 -3.04 8.74 -27.66
N SER A 77 -2.06 8.93 -28.56
CA SER A 77 -1.38 7.83 -29.26
C SER A 77 -0.68 6.90 -28.27
N GLN A 78 -0.47 5.63 -28.67
CA GLN A 78 0.24 4.67 -27.83
C GLN A 78 1.64 5.14 -27.45
N LYS A 79 2.33 5.84 -28.36
CA LYS A 79 3.66 6.40 -28.12
C LYS A 79 3.64 7.52 -27.06
N THR A 80 2.63 8.39 -27.12
CA THR A 80 2.42 9.45 -26.12
C THR A 80 2.05 8.86 -24.75
N LYS A 81 1.18 7.85 -24.71
CA LYS A 81 0.83 7.12 -23.47
C LYS A 81 2.04 6.48 -22.82
N ALA A 82 2.89 5.81 -23.61
CA ALA A 82 4.13 5.22 -23.15
C ALA A 82 5.07 6.28 -22.53
N LEU A 83 5.26 7.40 -23.22
CA LEU A 83 6.10 8.50 -22.75
C LEU A 83 5.59 9.10 -21.43
N ILE A 84 4.28 9.36 -21.34
CA ILE A 84 3.65 9.89 -20.11
C ILE A 84 3.85 8.91 -18.96
N ASN A 85 3.62 7.62 -19.17
CA ASN A 85 3.80 6.60 -18.12
C ASN A 85 5.26 6.55 -17.64
N ILE A 86 6.24 6.62 -18.55
CA ILE A 86 7.67 6.66 -18.19
C ILE A 86 7.97 7.89 -17.32
N ILE A 87 7.52 9.08 -17.75
CA ILE A 87 7.73 10.33 -17.01
C ILE A 87 7.05 10.26 -15.63
N ALA A 88 5.81 9.77 -15.58
CA ALA A 88 5.06 9.60 -14.34
C ALA A 88 5.81 8.68 -13.35
N SER A 89 6.32 7.54 -13.83
CA SER A 89 7.08 6.60 -13.01
C SER A 89 8.40 7.20 -12.53
N LEU A 90 9.18 7.84 -13.41
CA LEU A 90 10.53 8.33 -13.09
C LEU A 90 10.55 9.60 -12.25
N PHE A 91 9.62 10.53 -12.48
CA PHE A 91 9.64 11.85 -11.84
C PHE A 91 8.63 12.01 -10.70
N PHE A 92 7.63 11.12 -10.60
CA PHE A 92 6.62 11.21 -9.55
C PHE A 92 6.63 9.97 -8.67
N VAL A 93 6.38 8.78 -9.23
CA VAL A 93 6.24 7.56 -8.41
C VAL A 93 7.55 7.21 -7.70
N LEU A 94 8.67 7.16 -8.41
CA LEU A 94 9.95 6.77 -7.80
C LEU A 94 10.50 7.79 -6.79
N PRO A 95 10.57 9.10 -7.10
CA PRO A 95 11.08 10.08 -6.14
C PRO A 95 10.22 10.13 -4.88
N PHE A 96 8.89 10.09 -5.04
CA PHE A 96 7.98 10.03 -3.91
C PHE A 96 8.17 8.74 -3.10
N SER A 97 8.31 7.60 -3.77
CA SER A 97 8.52 6.33 -3.07
C SER A 97 9.83 6.30 -2.29
N PHE A 98 10.93 6.80 -2.87
CA PHE A 98 12.20 6.88 -2.16
C PHE A 98 12.17 7.86 -0.99
N LEU A 99 11.44 8.98 -1.12
CA LEU A 99 11.23 9.91 -0.02
C LEU A 99 10.50 9.23 1.16
N ILE A 100 9.42 8.49 0.88
CA ILE A 100 8.66 7.76 1.90
C ILE A 100 9.50 6.65 2.52
N ILE A 101 10.31 5.93 1.74
CA ILE A 101 11.22 4.91 2.28
C ILE A 101 12.24 5.56 3.22
N TYR A 102 12.87 6.66 2.79
CA TYR A 102 13.89 7.35 3.56
C TYR A 102 13.35 7.86 4.91
N ILE A 103 12.26 8.62 4.88
CA ILE A 103 11.62 9.16 6.10
C ILE A 103 11.00 8.03 6.94
N GLY A 104 10.43 7.03 6.27
CA GLY A 104 9.75 5.90 6.91
C GLY A 104 10.68 5.05 7.77
N ILE A 105 11.93 4.85 7.36
CA ILE A 105 12.91 4.10 8.17
C ILE A 105 13.18 4.79 9.50
N ASP A 106 13.41 6.11 9.50
CA ASP A 106 13.62 6.88 10.73
C ASP A 106 12.36 6.86 11.60
N PHE A 107 11.18 7.01 10.99
CA PHE A 107 9.90 6.95 11.69
C PHE A 107 9.66 5.62 12.41
N VAL A 108 10.00 4.50 11.78
CA VAL A 108 9.92 3.16 12.35
C VAL A 108 10.94 2.96 13.46
N THR A 109 12.18 3.41 13.22
CA THR A 109 13.27 3.26 14.19
C THR A 109 12.96 4.02 15.47
N MET A 110 12.47 5.26 15.37
CA MET A 110 12.06 6.04 16.53
C MET A 110 10.92 5.38 17.31
N SER A 111 9.94 4.79 16.62
CA SER A 111 8.84 4.05 17.24
C SER A 111 9.33 2.83 18.02
N TYR A 112 10.27 2.08 17.42
CA TYR A 112 10.86 0.89 18.03
C TYR A 112 11.69 1.25 19.27
N LEU A 113 12.57 2.26 19.17
CA LEU A 113 13.42 2.70 20.28
C LEU A 113 12.62 3.23 21.48
N GLN A 114 11.46 3.84 21.22
CA GLN A 114 10.57 4.36 22.26
C GLN A 114 9.63 3.27 22.84
N ASN A 115 9.67 2.04 22.31
CA ASN A 115 8.67 1.00 22.60
C ASN A 115 7.24 1.56 22.49
N GLU A 116 6.97 2.26 21.38
CA GLU A 116 5.71 2.98 21.21
C GLU A 116 4.51 2.04 21.27
N ALA A 117 3.62 2.33 22.22
CA ALA A 117 2.35 1.66 22.40
C ALA A 117 1.20 2.64 22.11
N SER A 118 -0.01 2.11 21.96
CA SER A 118 -1.19 2.96 21.83
C SER A 118 -1.33 3.92 23.02
N SER A 119 -1.70 5.16 22.74
CA SER A 119 -2.06 6.14 23.76
C SER A 119 -3.42 5.86 24.40
N ASN A 120 -4.23 4.98 23.80
CA ASN A 120 -5.54 4.62 24.32
C ASN A 120 -5.41 3.49 25.37
N PRO A 121 -6.12 3.57 26.51
CA PRO A 121 -6.17 2.49 27.48
C PRO A 121 -6.64 1.18 26.84
N GLY A 122 -5.86 0.11 26.99
CA GLY A 122 -6.17 -1.21 26.40
C GLY A 122 -5.97 -1.28 24.89
N GLY A 123 -5.23 -0.34 24.28
CA GLY A 123 -4.82 -0.41 22.88
C GLY A 123 -3.62 -1.31 22.64
N LEU A 124 -3.21 -1.44 21.37
CA LEU A 124 -2.13 -2.34 20.98
C LEU A 124 -0.74 -1.81 21.38
N GLU A 125 0.05 -2.71 21.94
CA GLU A 125 1.48 -2.52 22.21
C GLU A 125 2.24 -2.88 20.91
N TYR A 126 3.32 -2.16 20.58
CA TYR A 126 4.15 -2.35 19.35
C TYR A 126 3.66 -1.66 18.06
N ARG A 127 3.46 -0.33 18.11
CA ARG A 127 3.10 0.49 16.94
C ARG A 127 4.13 0.48 15.81
N PHE A 128 5.38 0.14 16.10
CA PHE A 128 6.44 0.07 15.09
C PHE A 128 6.13 -0.96 13.98
N LEU A 129 5.36 -2.02 14.27
CA LEU A 129 4.99 -3.03 13.29
C LEU A 129 4.17 -2.46 12.13
N VAL A 130 3.18 -1.63 12.44
CA VAL A 130 2.36 -0.96 11.41
C VAL A 130 3.16 0.11 10.70
N LYS A 131 3.94 0.91 11.44
CA LYS A 131 4.79 1.92 10.82
C LYS A 131 5.76 1.30 9.82
N ALA A 132 6.25 0.08 10.07
CA ALA A 132 7.17 -0.63 9.18
C ALA A 132 6.52 -1.05 7.85
N LEU A 133 5.20 -1.21 7.81
CA LEU A 133 4.47 -1.51 6.58
C LEU A 133 4.60 -0.39 5.55
N MET A 134 4.75 0.86 6.00
CA MET A 134 4.88 2.01 5.12
C MET A 134 6.14 1.92 4.24
N PRO A 135 7.38 1.97 4.75
CA PRO A 135 8.56 1.87 3.88
C PRO A 135 8.59 0.54 3.11
N LEU A 136 8.14 -0.56 3.71
CA LEU A 136 8.10 -1.86 3.05
C LEU A 136 7.19 -1.86 1.82
N SER A 137 5.99 -1.29 1.91
CA SER A 137 5.07 -1.19 0.78
C SER A 137 5.61 -0.33 -0.35
N PHE A 138 6.29 0.78 -0.03
CA PHE A 138 6.89 1.66 -1.02
C PHE A 138 8.13 1.05 -1.69
N VAL A 139 8.81 0.09 -1.04
CA VAL A 139 9.82 -0.75 -1.71
C VAL A 139 9.16 -1.57 -2.82
N PHE A 140 8.03 -2.25 -2.54
CA PHE A 140 7.29 -2.99 -3.57
C PHE A 140 6.76 -2.09 -4.68
N LEU A 141 6.26 -0.90 -4.33
CA LEU A 141 5.81 0.10 -5.30
C LEU A 141 6.96 0.56 -6.21
N SER A 142 8.14 0.80 -5.65
CA SER A 142 9.32 1.22 -6.42
C SER A 142 9.76 0.12 -7.40
N LEU A 143 9.77 -1.14 -6.95
CA LEU A 143 10.09 -2.28 -7.81
C LEU A 143 9.11 -2.40 -8.99
N GLN A 144 7.81 -2.23 -8.72
CA GLN A 144 6.78 -2.24 -9.75
C GLN A 144 6.92 -1.07 -10.72
N ALA A 145 7.16 0.14 -10.20
CA ALA A 145 7.32 1.35 -11.01
C ALA A 145 8.54 1.27 -11.95
N ILE A 146 9.67 0.73 -11.50
CA ILE A 146 10.85 0.50 -12.35
C ILE A 146 10.50 -0.49 -13.48
N LYS A 147 9.79 -1.56 -13.15
CA LYS A 147 9.38 -2.57 -14.11
C LYS A 147 8.44 -1.98 -15.16
N ASP A 148 7.45 -1.21 -14.75
CA ASP A 148 6.50 -0.56 -15.65
C ASP A 148 7.17 0.51 -16.52
N ALA A 149 8.09 1.31 -15.96
CA ALA A 149 8.87 2.27 -16.73
C ALA A 149 9.67 1.57 -17.84
N LYS A 150 10.31 0.44 -17.53
CA LYS A 150 11.04 -0.37 -18.53
C LYS A 150 10.12 -0.90 -19.61
N ALA A 151 8.98 -1.48 -19.25
CA ALA A 151 8.02 -2.01 -20.21
C ALA A 151 7.47 -0.92 -21.15
N ASN A 152 7.16 0.26 -20.61
CA ASN A 152 6.72 1.40 -21.43
C ASN A 152 7.86 1.94 -22.32
N PHE A 153 9.12 1.91 -21.87
CA PHE A 153 10.27 2.30 -22.68
C PHE A 153 10.48 1.36 -23.88
N ASP A 154 10.40 0.05 -23.66
CA ASP A 154 10.51 -0.94 -24.72
C ASP A 154 9.38 -0.77 -25.75
N MET A 155 8.15 -0.53 -25.29
CA MET A 155 7.00 -0.21 -26.15
C MET A 155 7.22 1.08 -26.95
N TRP A 156 7.68 2.15 -26.30
CA TRP A 156 7.96 3.43 -26.96
C TRP A 156 9.02 3.32 -28.06
N ARG A 157 10.05 2.49 -27.86
CA ARG A 157 11.11 2.23 -28.84
C ARG A 157 10.62 1.40 -30.03
N SER A 158 9.62 0.55 -29.83
CA SER A 158 9.07 -0.32 -30.89
C SER A 158 8.05 0.35 -31.82
N LEU A 159 7.52 1.51 -31.42
CA LEU A 159 6.51 2.31 -32.14
C LEU A 159 7.13 3.50 -32.87
#